data_AF-A0A2V8F0Y6-F1
#
_entry.id   AF-A0A2V8F0Y6-F1
#
_cell.length_a   1.000
_cell.length_b   1.000
_cell.length_c   1.000
_cell.angle_alpha   90.00
_cell.angle_beta   90.00
_cell.angle_gamma   90.00
#
_symmetry.space_group_name_H-M   'P 1'
#
loop_
_entity.id
_entity.type
_entity.pdbx_description
1 polymer ?
#
loop_
_entity_poly.entity_id
_entity_poly.type
_entity_poly.pdbx_seq_one_letter_code
_entity_poly.pdbx_strand_id
1 'polypeptide(L)'
;MTIAALKALCSRIPWCEPAVLESVLELALEIAREGREGRRIGTLFTVGKTDAVLAASRALILDPLAGHAPSRTHITDPDLRGTMKELAQLDGAFVISEGGTVVAACRYLDASVEQIALPLGFGSRHVAAASISQRIGAVAIVVSESGVVRVFHAGQIEATLIPELWLLDRHHTQLSVAAAGAVEAQRLGTATFSLSDVGEQS
;
A
#
# COMPACT_ATOMS: atom_id res chain seq x y z
N MET A 1 6.69 7.75 2.36
CA MET A 1 5.43 8.22 1.76
C MET A 1 4.49 8.57 2.90
N THR A 2 4.22 9.86 3.09
CA THR A 2 3.22 10.34 4.04
C THR A 2 1.82 9.99 3.53
N ILE A 3 0.81 9.98 4.40
CA ILE A 3 -0.61 9.81 4.02
C ILE A 3 -1.01 10.82 2.92
N ALA A 4 -0.42 12.02 2.92
CA ALA A 4 -0.67 13.04 1.92
C ALA A 4 -0.21 12.63 0.51
N ALA A 5 0.95 11.99 0.38
CA ALA A 5 1.44 11.52 -0.92
C ALA A 5 0.60 10.37 -1.49
N LEU A 6 0.07 9.49 -0.61
CA LEU A 6 -0.89 8.46 -1.01
C LEU A 6 -2.16 9.08 -1.60
N LYS A 7 -2.74 10.07 -0.89
CA LYS A 7 -3.93 10.80 -1.33
C LYS A 7 -3.69 11.54 -2.64
N ALA A 8 -2.51 12.14 -2.83
CA ALA A 8 -2.14 12.83 -4.07
C ALA A 8 -1.94 11.87 -5.26
N LEU A 9 -1.54 10.61 -5.01
CA LEU A 9 -1.54 9.58 -6.05
C LEU A 9 -2.97 9.17 -6.40
N CYS A 10 -3.79 8.81 -5.41
CA CYS A 10 -5.16 8.40 -5.67
C CYS A 10 -6.03 9.52 -6.28
N SER A 11 -5.78 10.80 -5.99
CA SER A 11 -6.53 11.90 -6.61
C SER A 11 -6.33 12.00 -8.13
N ARG A 12 -5.26 11.41 -8.67
CA ARG A 12 -5.00 11.33 -10.12
C ARG A 12 -5.59 10.06 -10.77
N ILE A 13 -6.08 9.11 -9.97
CA ILE A 13 -6.50 7.78 -10.42
C ILE A 13 -7.97 7.59 -10.03
N PRO A 14 -8.94 7.67 -10.97
CA PRO A 14 -10.38 7.74 -10.66
C PRO A 14 -10.96 6.61 -9.82
N TRP A 15 -10.34 5.43 -9.86
CA TRP A 15 -10.77 4.22 -9.17
C TRP A 15 -9.94 3.88 -7.92
N CYS A 16 -8.91 4.69 -7.61
CA CYS A 16 -7.99 4.43 -6.52
C CYS A 16 -8.64 4.81 -5.21
N GLU A 17 -8.87 3.81 -4.35
CA GLU A 17 -9.37 4.07 -3.02
C GLU A 17 -8.20 4.12 -2.01
N PRO A 18 -7.95 5.25 -1.32
CA PRO A 18 -6.79 5.40 -0.44
C PRO A 18 -6.68 4.33 0.63
N ALA A 19 -7.80 3.87 1.20
CA ALA A 19 -7.80 2.84 2.24
C ALA A 19 -7.28 1.48 1.73
N VAL A 20 -7.62 1.11 0.49
CA VAL A 20 -7.13 -0.13 -0.13
C VAL A 20 -5.63 -0.02 -0.38
N LEU A 21 -5.20 1.08 -1.01
CA LEU A 21 -3.80 1.30 -1.32
C LEU A 21 -2.95 1.37 -0.04
N GLU A 22 -3.45 2.02 1.01
CA GLU A 22 -2.80 2.05 2.32
C GLU A 22 -2.66 0.64 2.90
N SER A 23 -3.73 -0.15 2.91
CA SER A 23 -3.69 -1.52 3.45
C SER A 23 -2.68 -2.44 2.74
N VAL A 24 -2.56 -2.30 1.41
CA VAL A 24 -1.56 -3.03 0.61
C VAL A 24 -0.14 -2.54 0.93
N LEU A 25 0.05 -1.23 1.09
CA LEU A 25 1.35 -0.66 1.44
C LEU A 25 1.81 -1.05 2.84
N GLU A 26 0.89 -1.09 3.80
CA GLU A 26 1.16 -1.60 5.14
C GLU A 26 1.67 -3.05 5.08
N LEU A 27 0.99 -3.92 4.31
CA LEU A 27 1.42 -5.30 4.13
C LEU A 27 2.79 -5.37 3.45
N ALA A 28 3.03 -4.55 2.43
CA ALA A 28 4.32 -4.47 1.73
C ALA A 28 5.46 -4.04 2.69
N LEU A 29 5.19 -3.09 3.57
CA LEU A 29 6.14 -2.62 4.59
C LEU A 29 6.39 -3.68 5.67
N GLU A 30 5.36 -4.40 6.10
CA GLU A 30 5.50 -5.54 6.99
C GLU A 30 6.41 -6.61 6.38
N ILE A 31 6.17 -7.01 5.12
CA ILE A 31 7.02 -7.97 4.40
C ILE A 31 8.44 -7.46 4.26
N ALA A 32 8.62 -6.17 3.90
CA ALA A 32 9.94 -5.57 3.76
C ALA A 32 10.74 -5.63 5.06
N ARG A 33 10.07 -5.39 6.20
CA ARG A 33 10.67 -5.34 7.54
C ARG A 33 10.93 -6.72 8.12
N GLU A 34 9.92 -7.58 8.10
CA GLU A 34 9.93 -8.88 8.77
C GLU A 34 10.64 -9.93 7.94
N GLY A 35 10.53 -9.85 6.61
CA GLY A 35 10.89 -10.96 5.74
C GLY A 35 10.16 -12.25 6.16
N ARG A 36 10.82 -13.40 5.99
CA ARG A 36 10.35 -14.68 6.52
C ARG A 36 11.54 -15.59 6.78
N GLU A 37 11.51 -16.30 7.92
CA GLU A 37 12.57 -17.27 8.28
C GLU A 37 14.00 -16.68 8.20
N GLY A 38 14.14 -15.40 8.57
CA GLY A 38 15.42 -14.69 8.53
C GLY A 38 15.88 -14.27 7.13
N ARG A 39 15.05 -14.46 6.10
CA ARG A 39 15.32 -14.06 4.71
C ARG A 39 14.51 -12.84 4.32
N ARG A 40 15.13 -11.96 3.55
CA ARG A 40 14.41 -10.87 2.87
C ARG A 40 13.63 -11.46 1.70
N ILE A 41 12.39 -11.01 1.53
CA ILE A 41 11.51 -11.46 0.46
C ILE A 41 11.26 -10.31 -0.51
N GLY A 42 11.49 -10.55 -1.79
CA GLY A 42 11.03 -9.67 -2.85
C GLY A 42 9.59 -10.00 -3.25
N THR A 43 8.71 -9.01 -3.30
CA THR A 43 7.28 -9.21 -3.60
C THR A 43 6.78 -8.15 -4.57
N LEU A 44 5.85 -8.53 -5.44
CA LEU A 44 5.18 -7.63 -6.37
C LEU A 44 3.67 -7.68 -6.15
N PHE A 45 3.06 -6.51 -6.00
CA PHE A 45 1.62 -6.33 -5.95
C PHE A 45 1.18 -5.47 -7.13
N THR A 46 -0.02 -5.73 -7.63
CA THR A 46 -0.75 -4.84 -8.51
C THR A 46 -2.09 -4.50 -7.88
N VAL A 47 -2.53 -3.26 -8.01
CA VAL A 47 -3.79 -2.76 -7.48
C VAL A 47 -4.58 -2.12 -8.62
N GLY A 48 -5.82 -2.58 -8.79
CA GLY A 48 -6.75 -2.14 -9.82
C GLY A 48 -6.46 -2.71 -11.20
N LYS A 49 -7.39 -2.44 -12.13
CA LYS A 49 -7.39 -2.95 -13.51
C LYS A 49 -7.28 -4.48 -13.57
N THR A 50 -7.92 -5.16 -12.61
CA THR A 50 -7.77 -6.60 -12.37
C THR A 50 -7.86 -7.44 -13.64
N ASP A 51 -8.94 -7.29 -14.41
CA ASP A 51 -9.15 -8.10 -15.61
C ASP A 51 -8.05 -7.90 -16.65
N ALA A 52 -7.60 -6.66 -16.84
CA ALA A 52 -6.52 -6.35 -17.76
C ALA A 52 -5.18 -6.91 -17.27
N VAL A 53 -4.90 -6.82 -15.96
CA VAL A 53 -3.69 -7.41 -15.36
C VAL A 53 -3.70 -8.93 -15.47
N LEU A 54 -4.85 -9.58 -15.23
CA LEU A 54 -5.01 -11.02 -15.41
C LEU A 54 -4.82 -11.43 -16.87
N ALA A 55 -5.37 -10.67 -17.82
CA ALA A 55 -5.20 -10.93 -19.25
C ALA A 55 -3.74 -10.73 -19.72
N ALA A 56 -2.98 -9.85 -19.08
CA ALA A 56 -1.58 -9.59 -19.35
C ALA A 56 -0.62 -10.32 -18.39
N SER A 57 -1.05 -11.46 -17.86
CA SER A 57 -0.23 -12.30 -16.99
C SER A 57 -0.56 -13.78 -17.17
N ARG A 58 0.25 -14.65 -16.56
CA ARG A 58 0.02 -16.09 -16.49
C ARG A 58 0.27 -16.62 -15.09
N ALA A 59 -0.49 -17.62 -14.67
CA ALA A 59 -0.26 -18.29 -13.40
C ALA A 59 1.02 -19.12 -13.50
N LEU A 60 1.92 -18.98 -12.50
CA LEU A 60 3.14 -19.78 -12.41
C LEU A 60 2.89 -21.16 -11.80
N ILE A 61 1.88 -21.23 -10.93
CA ILE A 61 1.37 -22.44 -10.29
C ILE A 61 -0.16 -22.41 -10.33
N LEU A 62 -0.83 -23.45 -9.82
CA LEU A 62 -2.26 -23.36 -9.54
C LEU A 62 -2.51 -22.17 -8.61
N ASP A 63 -3.48 -21.33 -8.96
CA ASP A 63 -3.75 -20.11 -8.21
C ASP A 63 -4.24 -20.47 -6.80
N PRO A 64 -3.47 -20.15 -5.74
CA PRO A 64 -3.81 -20.55 -4.39
C PRO A 64 -5.02 -19.79 -3.83
N LEU A 65 -5.49 -18.73 -4.51
CA LEU A 65 -6.67 -17.97 -4.11
C LEU A 65 -7.92 -18.34 -4.92
N ALA A 66 -7.79 -19.19 -5.95
CA ALA A 66 -8.92 -19.61 -6.76
C ALA A 66 -9.94 -20.41 -5.94
N GLY A 67 -11.22 -20.07 -6.11
CA GLY A 67 -12.34 -20.74 -5.42
C GLY A 67 -12.60 -20.26 -3.99
N HIS A 68 -11.80 -19.33 -3.46
CA HIS A 68 -12.05 -18.70 -2.16
C HIS A 68 -13.06 -17.55 -2.30
N ALA A 69 -13.93 -17.39 -1.30
CA ALA A 69 -14.93 -16.32 -1.28
C ALA A 69 -14.26 -14.93 -1.17
N PRO A 70 -14.76 -13.90 -1.88
CA PRO A 70 -14.17 -12.55 -1.83
C PRO A 70 -14.04 -11.95 -0.43
N SER A 71 -14.93 -12.33 0.50
CA SER A 71 -14.88 -11.88 1.90
C SER A 71 -13.69 -12.41 2.69
N ARG A 72 -13.14 -13.57 2.30
CA ARG A 72 -11.94 -14.20 2.90
C ARG A 72 -10.65 -13.83 2.17
N THR A 73 -10.78 -13.15 1.03
CA THR A 73 -9.63 -12.69 0.23
C THR A 73 -9.56 -11.17 0.18
N HIS A 74 -10.19 -10.47 1.13
CA HIS A 74 -10.06 -9.03 1.25
C HIS A 74 -8.79 -8.64 2.02
N ILE A 75 -8.07 -7.60 1.57
CA ILE A 75 -6.75 -7.19 2.10
C ILE A 75 -6.74 -6.81 3.59
N THR A 76 -7.91 -6.47 4.14
CA THR A 76 -8.08 -6.14 5.56
C THR A 76 -8.32 -7.36 6.44
N ASP A 77 -8.53 -8.55 5.86
CA ASP A 77 -8.67 -9.80 6.60
C ASP A 77 -7.30 -10.21 7.18
N PRO A 78 -7.15 -10.30 8.52
CA PRO A 78 -5.89 -10.68 9.15
C PRO A 78 -5.39 -12.07 8.74
N ASP A 79 -6.30 -13.03 8.53
CA ASP A 79 -5.95 -14.41 8.17
C ASP A 79 -5.39 -14.46 6.74
N LEU A 80 -5.95 -13.64 5.85
CA LEU A 80 -5.41 -13.46 4.51
C LEU A 80 -4.02 -12.81 4.56
N ARG A 81 -3.80 -11.78 5.37
CA ARG A 81 -2.48 -11.12 5.47
C ARG A 81 -1.39 -12.11 5.86
N GLY A 82 -1.65 -13.00 6.82
CA GLY A 82 -0.76 -14.10 7.16
C GLY A 82 -0.49 -15.02 5.97
N THR A 83 -1.55 -15.45 5.29
CA THR A 83 -1.46 -16.29 4.07
C THR A 83 -0.63 -15.61 2.97
N MET A 84 -0.82 -14.32 2.73
CA MET A 84 -0.08 -13.56 1.72
C MET A 84 1.41 -13.48 2.05
N LYS A 85 1.80 -13.40 3.33
CA LYS A 85 3.21 -13.47 3.74
C LYS A 85 3.83 -14.83 3.43
N GLU A 86 3.09 -15.93 3.62
CA GLU A 86 3.57 -17.25 3.22
C GLU A 86 3.72 -17.37 1.70
N LEU A 87 2.71 -16.90 0.96
CA LEU A 87 2.71 -16.91 -0.51
C LEU A 87 3.74 -15.96 -1.13
N ALA A 88 4.12 -14.89 -0.42
CA ALA A 88 5.11 -13.92 -0.89
C ALA A 88 6.50 -14.54 -1.07
N GLN A 89 6.78 -15.68 -0.43
CA GLN A 89 8.00 -16.47 -0.63
C GLN A 89 8.06 -17.13 -2.02
N LEU A 90 6.92 -17.27 -2.69
CA LEU A 90 6.83 -17.79 -4.04
C LEU A 90 7.10 -16.69 -5.07
N ASP A 91 7.34 -17.10 -6.30
CA ASP A 91 7.55 -16.18 -7.41
C ASP A 91 6.25 -15.61 -7.99
N GLY A 92 6.38 -14.44 -8.59
CA GLY A 92 5.30 -13.73 -9.27
C GLY A 92 4.72 -12.58 -8.45
N ALA A 93 3.50 -12.19 -8.85
CA ALA A 93 2.79 -11.04 -8.33
C ALA A 93 1.44 -11.44 -7.73
N PHE A 94 1.00 -10.62 -6.77
CA PHE A 94 -0.39 -10.56 -6.33
C PHE A 94 -1.18 -9.59 -7.20
N VAL A 95 -2.40 -9.96 -7.55
CA VAL A 95 -3.36 -9.10 -8.27
C VAL A 95 -4.48 -8.74 -7.32
N ILE A 96 -4.61 -7.45 -7.03
CA ILE A 96 -5.58 -6.90 -6.08
C ILE A 96 -6.54 -5.99 -6.83
N SER A 97 -7.83 -6.16 -6.60
CA SER A 97 -8.87 -5.31 -7.18
C SER A 97 -8.88 -3.92 -6.58
N GLU A 98 -9.57 -3.01 -7.27
CA GLU A 98 -9.85 -1.65 -6.81
C GLU A 98 -10.56 -1.65 -5.44
N GLY A 99 -11.41 -2.65 -5.21
CA GLY A 99 -12.14 -2.85 -3.97
C GLY A 99 -11.37 -3.57 -2.86
N GLY A 100 -10.10 -3.92 -3.06
CA GLY A 100 -9.26 -4.54 -2.03
C GLY A 100 -9.33 -6.06 -1.91
N THR A 101 -10.09 -6.75 -2.76
CA THR A 101 -10.03 -8.21 -2.88
C THR A 101 -8.77 -8.63 -3.63
N VAL A 102 -7.98 -9.54 -3.05
CA VAL A 102 -6.86 -10.21 -3.69
C VAL A 102 -7.40 -11.34 -4.56
N VAL A 103 -7.28 -11.15 -5.87
CA VAL A 103 -7.95 -11.96 -6.90
C VAL A 103 -7.08 -13.14 -7.32
N ALA A 104 -5.76 -12.94 -7.37
CA ALA A 104 -4.82 -13.97 -7.78
C ALA A 104 -3.46 -13.77 -7.09
N ALA A 105 -2.73 -14.87 -6.93
CA ALA A 105 -1.33 -14.86 -6.51
C ALA A 105 -0.45 -15.65 -7.49
N CYS A 106 0.87 -15.55 -7.32
CA CYS A 106 1.85 -16.26 -8.14
C CYS A 106 1.71 -16.00 -9.64
N ARG A 107 1.41 -14.75 -10.02
CA ARG A 107 1.24 -14.33 -11.42
C ARG A 107 2.55 -13.83 -12.01
N TYR A 108 3.00 -14.42 -13.11
CA TYR A 108 4.03 -13.81 -13.95
C TYR A 108 3.40 -12.71 -14.79
N LEU A 109 3.80 -11.46 -14.58
CA LEU A 109 3.32 -10.33 -15.36
C LEU A 109 4.13 -10.21 -16.64
N ASP A 110 3.44 -10.12 -17.78
CA ASP A 110 4.13 -9.98 -19.06
C ASP A 110 4.77 -8.59 -19.13
N ALA A 111 6.10 -8.58 -19.13
CA ALA A 111 6.88 -7.35 -19.23
C ALA A 111 7.34 -7.16 -20.68
N SER A 112 6.89 -6.08 -21.34
CA SER A 112 7.58 -5.58 -22.53
C SER A 112 8.61 -4.57 -22.06
N VAL A 113 9.87 -4.76 -22.45
CA VAL A 113 10.99 -3.87 -22.07
C VAL A 113 11.05 -2.64 -22.98
N GLU A 114 10.28 -2.62 -24.06
CA GLU A 114 10.19 -1.47 -24.95
C GLU A 114 9.67 -0.26 -24.16
N GLN A 115 10.51 0.76 -24.02
CA GLN A 115 10.21 2.09 -23.45
C GLN A 115 10.23 2.21 -21.91
N ILE A 116 10.81 1.26 -21.17
CA ILE A 116 10.98 1.39 -19.72
C ILE A 116 12.38 1.92 -19.39
N ALA A 117 12.46 3.18 -19.00
CA ALA A 117 13.70 3.79 -18.51
C ALA A 117 13.80 3.62 -16.98
N LEU A 118 14.32 2.49 -16.52
CA LEU A 118 14.64 2.28 -15.10
C LEU A 118 16.15 2.49 -14.84
N PRO A 119 16.53 3.13 -13.72
CA PRO A 119 17.91 3.19 -13.28
C PRO A 119 18.58 1.82 -13.16
N LEU A 120 19.90 1.79 -13.27
CA LEU A 120 20.67 0.57 -13.03
C LEU A 120 20.47 0.08 -11.58
N GLY A 121 20.45 -1.24 -11.39
CA GLY A 121 20.25 -1.88 -10.07
C GLY A 121 18.81 -2.34 -9.78
N PHE A 122 17.87 -2.11 -10.70
CA PHE A 122 16.50 -2.62 -10.60
C PHE A 122 16.35 -4.01 -11.23
N GLY A 123 15.93 -5.00 -10.43
CA GLY A 123 15.70 -6.38 -10.87
C GLY A 123 14.39 -6.59 -11.64
N SER A 124 14.12 -7.85 -12.02
CA SER A 124 12.97 -8.25 -12.85
C SER A 124 11.61 -7.79 -12.33
N ARG A 125 11.36 -7.86 -11.01
CA ARG A 125 10.10 -7.38 -10.38
C ARG A 125 9.87 -5.87 -10.60
N HIS A 126 10.94 -5.07 -10.61
CA HIS A 126 10.84 -3.64 -10.88
C HIS A 126 10.52 -3.36 -12.35
N VAL A 127 11.16 -4.08 -13.27
CA VAL A 127 10.86 -3.99 -14.72
C VAL A 127 9.41 -4.40 -14.98
N ALA A 128 8.94 -5.48 -14.37
CA ALA A 128 7.55 -5.92 -14.47
C ALA A 128 6.57 -4.87 -13.92
N ALA A 129 6.87 -4.27 -12.77
CA ALA A 129 6.05 -3.21 -12.17
C ALA A 129 5.95 -1.95 -13.06
N ALA A 130 7.09 -1.50 -13.60
CA ALA A 130 7.11 -0.36 -14.52
C ALA A 130 6.33 -0.67 -15.81
N SER A 131 6.56 -1.84 -16.42
CA SER A 131 5.86 -2.28 -17.63
C SER A 131 4.35 -2.32 -17.43
N ILE A 132 3.90 -3.04 -16.40
CA ILE A 132 2.47 -3.28 -16.21
C ILE A 132 1.74 -1.99 -15.85
N SER A 133 2.36 -1.15 -15.01
CA SER A 133 1.78 0.14 -14.64
C SER A 133 1.73 1.12 -15.81
N GLN A 134 2.69 1.09 -16.73
CA GLN A 134 2.69 1.90 -17.95
C GLN A 134 1.61 1.45 -18.94
N ARG A 135 1.54 0.14 -19.23
CA ARG A 135 0.64 -0.39 -20.28
C ARG A 135 -0.82 -0.44 -19.86
N ILE A 136 -1.08 -0.75 -18.59
CA ILE A 136 -2.44 -1.03 -18.09
C ILE A 136 -2.97 0.12 -17.22
N GLY A 137 -2.08 0.92 -16.65
CA GLY A 137 -2.44 1.98 -15.72
C GLY A 137 -2.75 1.49 -14.31
N ALA A 138 -2.49 0.22 -13.99
CA ALA A 138 -2.57 -0.29 -12.62
C ALA A 138 -1.49 0.37 -11.73
N VAL A 139 -1.74 0.42 -10.42
CA VAL A 139 -0.68 0.76 -9.45
C VAL A 139 0.10 -0.50 -9.15
N ALA A 140 1.42 -0.47 -9.27
CA ALA A 140 2.27 -1.61 -8.94
C ALA A 140 3.17 -1.28 -7.73
N ILE A 141 3.25 -2.19 -6.76
CA ILE A 141 4.06 -2.01 -5.55
C ILE A 141 5.09 -3.12 -5.49
N VAL A 142 6.36 -2.74 -5.39
CA VAL A 142 7.49 -3.67 -5.30
C VAL A 142 8.10 -3.59 -3.91
N VAL A 143 8.21 -4.73 -3.26
CA VAL A 143 9.10 -4.93 -2.11
C VAL A 143 10.42 -5.47 -2.64
N SER A 144 11.50 -4.72 -2.44
CA SER A 144 12.86 -5.15 -2.77
C SER A 144 13.40 -6.06 -1.66
N GLU A 145 14.22 -7.04 -2.03
CA GLU A 145 15.01 -7.83 -1.07
C GLU A 145 15.96 -6.96 -0.23
N SER A 146 16.26 -5.74 -0.70
CA SER A 146 16.99 -4.74 0.10
C SER A 146 16.15 -4.08 1.22
N GLY A 147 14.88 -4.46 1.39
CA GLY A 147 13.96 -3.87 2.38
C GLY A 147 13.32 -2.55 1.96
N VAL A 148 13.46 -2.14 0.70
CA VAL A 148 12.87 -0.89 0.17
C VAL A 148 11.58 -1.19 -0.58
N VAL A 149 10.51 -0.45 -0.26
CA VAL A 149 9.22 -0.53 -0.95
C VAL A 149 9.12 0.60 -1.98
N ARG A 150 8.63 0.30 -3.18
CA ARG A 150 8.45 1.28 -4.26
C ARG A 150 7.07 1.18 -4.87
N VAL A 151 6.49 2.33 -5.19
CA VAL A 151 5.19 2.46 -5.84
C VAL A 151 5.39 2.96 -7.25
N PHE A 152 4.79 2.27 -8.21
CA PHE A 152 4.83 2.57 -9.63
C PHE A 152 3.44 2.90 -10.15
N HIS A 153 3.36 3.94 -10.98
CA HIS A 153 2.20 4.27 -11.78
C HIS A 153 2.66 4.89 -13.10
N ALA A 154 1.98 4.56 -14.21
CA ALA A 154 2.34 5.04 -15.54
C ALA A 154 3.83 4.82 -15.92
N GLY A 155 4.45 3.73 -15.41
CA GLY A 155 5.85 3.40 -15.64
C GLY A 155 6.86 4.20 -14.82
N GLN A 156 6.41 5.13 -13.97
CA GLN A 156 7.26 5.98 -13.14
C GLN A 156 7.21 5.57 -11.67
N ILE A 157 8.28 5.85 -10.93
CA ILE A 157 8.31 5.68 -9.47
C ILE A 157 7.62 6.88 -8.83
N GLU A 158 6.45 6.64 -8.25
CA GLU A 158 5.65 7.65 -7.56
C GLU A 158 6.06 7.81 -6.09
N ALA A 159 6.57 6.73 -5.49
CA ALA A 159 7.07 6.78 -4.12
C ALA A 159 8.14 5.73 -3.85
N THR A 160 9.07 6.09 -2.96
CA THR A 160 10.03 5.18 -2.33
C THR A 160 9.84 5.23 -0.82
N LEU A 161 9.83 4.06 -0.19
CA LEU A 161 9.47 3.83 1.19
C LEU A 161 10.52 2.94 1.84
N ILE A 162 11.05 3.41 2.97
CA ILE A 162 11.97 2.67 3.84
C ILE A 162 11.20 2.44 5.15
N PRO A 163 11.01 1.18 5.59
CA PRO A 163 10.17 0.85 6.75
C PRO A 163 10.51 1.66 8.00
N GLU A 164 11.80 1.82 8.30
CA GLU A 164 12.28 2.53 9.49
C GLU A 164 11.90 4.02 9.47
N LEU A 165 12.02 4.68 8.33
CA LEU A 165 11.65 6.09 8.18
C LEU A 165 10.12 6.29 8.23
N TRP A 166 9.38 5.32 7.73
CA TRP A 166 7.92 5.40 7.70
C TRP A 166 7.29 5.24 9.08
N LEU A 167 7.87 4.39 9.94
CA LEU A 167 7.44 4.27 11.35
C LEU A 167 7.63 5.60 12.11
N LEU A 168 8.73 6.30 11.87
CA LEU A 168 8.99 7.61 12.48
C LEU A 168 7.96 8.67 12.05
N ASP A 169 7.56 8.67 10.78
CA ASP A 169 6.54 9.58 10.25
C ASP A 169 5.16 9.37 10.90
N ARG A 170 4.80 8.10 11.19
CA ARG A 170 3.57 7.77 11.92
C ARG A 170 3.59 8.26 13.36
N HIS A 171 4.72 8.11 14.07
CA HIS A 171 4.84 8.64 15.43
C HIS A 171 4.78 10.16 15.46
N HIS A 172 5.41 10.85 14.51
CA HIS A 172 5.33 12.31 14.43
C HIS A 172 3.90 12.78 14.13
N THR A 173 3.18 12.08 13.24
CA THR A 173 1.78 12.37 12.95
C THR A 173 0.90 12.14 14.18
N GLN A 174 1.06 11.02 14.90
CA GLN A 174 0.30 10.75 16.13
C GLN A 174 0.61 11.76 17.24
N LEU A 175 1.88 12.14 17.44
CA LEU A 175 2.26 13.20 18.39
C LEU A 175 1.67 14.55 17.99
N SER A 176 1.66 14.89 16.70
CA SER A 176 1.08 16.14 16.21
C SER A 176 -0.44 16.19 16.33
N VAL A 177 -1.14 15.07 16.10
CA VAL A 177 -2.59 14.94 16.27
C VAL A 177 -2.95 14.92 17.75
N ALA A 178 -2.19 14.24 18.60
CA ALA A 178 -2.37 14.27 20.05
C ALA A 178 -2.13 15.68 20.61
N ALA A 179 -1.10 16.39 20.12
CA ALA A 179 -0.84 17.78 20.49
C ALA A 179 -1.95 18.72 20.00
N ALA A 180 -2.43 18.55 18.76
CA ALA A 180 -3.54 19.34 18.23
C ALA A 180 -4.85 19.08 19.00
N GLY A 181 -5.14 17.82 19.34
CA GLY A 181 -6.29 17.46 20.17
C GLY A 181 -6.20 17.99 21.60
N ALA A 182 -5.01 18.03 22.19
CA ALA A 182 -4.77 18.64 23.50
C ALA A 182 -4.97 20.16 23.46
N VAL A 183 -4.52 20.84 22.40
CA VAL A 183 -4.72 22.28 22.20
C VAL A 183 -6.21 22.62 21.99
N GLU A 184 -6.93 21.80 21.23
CA GLU A 184 -8.38 21.99 20.99
C GLU A 184 -9.19 21.77 22.27
N ALA A 185 -8.89 20.72 23.05
CA ALA A 185 -9.52 20.46 24.34
C ALA A 185 -9.27 21.60 25.35
N GLN A 186 -8.09 22.22 25.32
CA GLN A 186 -7.76 23.34 26.19
C GLN A 186 -8.43 24.66 25.76
N ARG A 187 -8.71 24.84 24.47
CA ARG A 187 -9.53 25.96 23.94
C ARG A 187 -11.01 25.80 24.28
N LEU A 188 -11.54 24.59 24.21
CA LEU A 188 -12.93 24.29 24.61
C LEU A 188 -13.14 24.39 26.13
N GLY A 189 -12.13 24.01 26.94
CA GLY A 189 -12.18 24.14 28.40
C GLY A 189 -12.03 25.57 28.93
N THR A 190 -11.49 26.51 28.13
CA THR A 190 -11.38 27.93 28.50
C THR A 190 -12.59 28.76 28.09
N ALA A 191 -13.42 28.28 27.15
CA ALA A 191 -14.64 28.97 26.72
C ALA A 191 -15.83 28.79 27.68
N THR A 192 -15.77 27.83 28.62
CA THR A 192 -16.86 27.55 29.58
C THR A 192 -16.75 28.33 30.89
N PHE A 193 -15.70 29.15 31.08
CA PHE A 193 -15.43 29.89 32.31
C PHE A 193 -15.47 31.41 32.09
N SER A 194 -16.53 31.91 31.46
CA SER A 194 -16.86 33.35 31.49
C SER A 194 -18.33 33.56 31.18
N LEU A 195 -19.20 33.27 32.15
CA LEU A 195 -20.57 33.80 32.26
C LEU A 195 -21.14 33.43 33.66
N SER A 196 -20.43 33.80 34.71
CA SER A 196 -20.98 33.84 36.07
C SER A 196 -20.25 34.92 36.84
N ASP A 197 -20.68 36.17 36.67
CA ASP A 197 -20.58 37.23 37.68
C ASP A 197 -21.14 38.54 37.12
N VAL A 198 -22.44 38.77 37.32
CA VAL A 198 -22.98 40.09 37.67
C VAL A 198 -24.23 39.90 38.53
N GLY A 199 -24.11 40.18 39.84
CA GLY A 199 -25.13 40.96 40.56
C GLY A 199 -25.96 40.24 41.62
N GLU A 200 -25.42 40.20 42.85
CA GLU A 200 -26.21 40.25 44.10
C GLU A 200 -26.97 41.58 44.22
N GLN A 201 -28.27 41.51 44.53
CA GLN A 201 -29.03 42.34 45.48
C GLN A 201 -30.15 41.41 46.00
N SER A 202 -30.41 41.17 47.28
CA SER A 202 -30.28 41.95 48.51
C SER A 202 -30.05 41.04 49.72
#